data_AF-A0AAD7ZA75-F1
#
_entry.id   AF-A0AAD7ZA75-F1
#
_cell.length_a   1.000
_cell.length_b   1.000
_cell.length_c   1.000
_cell.angle_alpha   90.00
_cell.angle_beta   90.00
_cell.angle_gamma   90.00
#
_symmetry.space_group_name_H-M   'P 1'
#
loop_
_entity.id
_entity.type
_entity.pdbx_description
1 polymer ?
#
loop_
_entity_poly.entity_id
_entity_poly.type
_entity_poly.pdbx_seq_one_letter_code
_entity_poly.pdbx_strand_id
1 'polypeptide(L)'
;ALNTTLGLGPNRISVLLQDTVSGATLNTYLLTLHRYTSAHTEPAFQSNNKYAVCGLRQECEYRISPGEPCGLQMEEESGIATWTETLDSLKQLPECSSGDAI
;
A
#
# COMPACT_ATOMS: atom_id res chain seq x y z
N ALA A 1 7.20 -4.73 16.75
CA ALA A 1 6.84 -3.93 15.57
C ALA A 1 6.85 -4.84 14.35
N LEU A 2 5.73 -4.95 13.65
CA LEU A 2 5.65 -5.71 12.39
C LEU A 2 6.16 -4.79 11.26
N ASN A 3 7.25 -5.16 10.60
CA ASN A 3 7.79 -4.43 9.45
C ASN A 3 6.89 -4.68 8.25
N THR A 4 5.87 -3.85 8.05
CA THR A 4 5.02 -3.91 6.86
C THR A 4 5.77 -3.40 5.63
N THR A 5 5.70 -4.18 4.55
CA THR A 5 6.40 -3.93 3.29
C THR A 5 5.66 -2.89 2.45
N LEU A 6 6.36 -2.01 1.74
CA LEU A 6 5.79 -1.06 0.78
C LEU A 6 5.41 -1.71 -0.57
N GLY A 7 5.29 -3.04 -0.64
CA GLY A 7 5.24 -3.76 -1.92
C GLY A 7 6.61 -3.82 -2.61
N LEU A 8 7.68 -3.38 -1.94
CA LEU A 8 9.07 -3.37 -2.42
C LEU A 8 9.93 -4.47 -1.77
N GLY A 9 9.32 -5.59 -1.36
CA GLY A 9 10.01 -6.62 -0.58
C GLY A 9 10.57 -6.05 0.75
N PRO A 10 11.84 -6.27 1.11
CA PRO A 10 12.40 -5.91 2.43
C PRO A 10 12.58 -4.39 2.71
N ASN A 11 11.85 -3.50 2.02
CA ASN A 11 11.98 -2.04 2.14
C ASN A 11 13.43 -1.54 1.97
N ARG A 12 14.19 -2.18 1.07
CA ARG A 12 15.61 -1.91 0.83
C ARG A 12 15.81 -1.24 -0.53
N ILE A 13 16.33 -0.02 -0.52
CA ILE A 13 16.74 0.71 -1.73
C ILE A 13 18.26 0.57 -1.87
N SER A 14 18.71 0.15 -3.06
CA SER A 14 20.14 0.11 -3.39
C SER A 14 20.45 1.27 -4.33
N VAL A 15 21.36 2.16 -3.92
CA VAL A 15 21.81 3.30 -4.72
C VAL A 15 23.22 3.00 -5.23
N LEU A 16 23.39 2.90 -6.54
CA LEU A 16 24.69 2.70 -7.16
C LEU A 16 25.27 4.05 -7.57
N LEU A 17 26.50 4.32 -7.14
CA LEU A 17 27.31 5.41 -7.65
C LEU A 17 28.18 4.86 -8.77
N GLN A 18 28.01 5.37 -9.98
CA GLN A 18 28.71 4.89 -11.16
C GLN A 18 29.47 6.04 -11.84
N ASP A 19 30.69 5.77 -12.27
CA ASP A 19 31.40 6.65 -13.19
C ASP A 19 30.74 6.56 -14.57
N THR A 20 30.30 7.70 -15.10
CA THR A 20 29.60 7.79 -16.38
C THR A 20 30.51 7.55 -17.58
N VAL A 21 31.83 7.72 -17.43
CA VAL A 21 32.79 7.56 -18.53
C VAL A 21 33.24 6.11 -18.64
N SER A 22 33.61 5.48 -17.54
CA SER A 22 34.07 4.08 -17.53
C SER A 22 32.96 3.05 -17.33
N GLY A 23 31.78 3.47 -16.86
CA GLY A 23 30.72 2.57 -16.43
C GLY A 23 31.06 1.78 -15.16
N ALA A 24 32.18 2.09 -14.49
CA ALA A 24 32.56 1.39 -13.26
C ALA A 24 31.67 1.83 -12.09
N THR A 25 31.17 0.85 -11.31
CA THR A 25 30.52 1.14 -10.03
C THR A 25 31.58 1.58 -9.03
N LEU A 26 31.53 2.85 -8.64
CA LEU A 26 32.43 3.43 -7.65
C LEU A 26 32.02 3.06 -6.23
N ASN A 27 30.71 2.97 -5.97
CA ASN A 27 30.19 2.58 -4.66
C ASN A 27 28.74 2.08 -4.73
N THR A 28 28.28 1.40 -3.68
CA THR A 28 26.88 0.99 -3.49
C THR A 28 26.42 1.33 -2.08
N TYR A 29 25.36 2.11 -1.97
CA TYR A 29 24.72 2.44 -0.70
C TYR A 29 23.44 1.64 -0.54
N LEU A 30 23.23 1.09 0.64
CA LEU A 30 22.02 0.35 1.01
C LEU A 30 21.21 1.17 2.01
N LEU A 31 20.05 1.63 1.57
CA LEU A 31 19.09 2.35 2.40
C LEU A 31 17.99 1.38 2.82
N THR A 32 17.75 1.26 4.12
CA THR A 32 16.64 0.46 4.65
C THR A 32 15.60 1.40 5.21
N LEU A 33 14.37 1.34 4.69
CA LEU A 33 13.28 2.17 5.17
C LEU A 33 12.53 1.45 6.29
N HIS A 34 12.42 2.13 7.42
CA HIS A 34 11.59 1.71 8.54
C HIS A 34 10.36 2.61 8.61
N ARG A 35 9.19 2.01 8.40
CA ARG A 35 7.92 2.72 8.59
C ARG A 35 7.34 2.32 9.92
N TYR A 36 6.93 3.33 10.69
CA TYR A 36 6.14 3.09 11.88
C TYR A 36 4.81 2.48 11.48
N THR A 37 4.39 1.43 12.17
CA THR A 37 3.05 0.86 11.98
C THR A 37 2.02 1.97 12.23
N SER A 38 0.86 1.91 11.57
CA SER A 38 -0.23 2.86 11.79
C SER A 38 -0.63 2.96 13.28
N ALA A 39 -0.45 1.87 14.04
CA ALA A 39 -0.65 1.82 15.49
C ALA A 39 0.60 2.19 16.34
N HIS A 40 1.69 2.70 15.76
CA HIS A 40 2.94 2.95 16.51
C HIS A 40 2.76 4.02 17.60
N THR A 41 1.89 5.00 17.35
CA THR A 41 1.54 6.03 18.34
C THR A 41 0.35 5.64 19.19
N GLU A 42 -0.28 4.50 18.92
CA GLU A 42 -1.43 4.05 19.70
C GLU A 42 -0.99 3.52 21.07
N PRO A 43 -1.71 3.86 22.15
CA PRO A 43 -1.43 3.33 23.46
C PRO A 43 -1.63 1.82 23.48
N ALA A 44 -0.83 1.11 24.29
CA ALA A 44 -0.97 -0.32 24.48
C ALA A 44 -2.40 -0.69 24.92
N PHE A 45 -2.93 -1.79 24.38
CA PHE A 45 -4.24 -2.29 24.76
C PHE A 45 -4.29 -2.65 26.25
N GLN A 46 -5.34 -2.20 26.95
CA GLN A 46 -5.58 -2.42 28.37
C GLN A 46 -7.00 -2.97 28.55
N SER A 47 -7.11 -4.23 28.95
CA SER A 47 -8.39 -4.97 28.98
C SER A 47 -9.49 -4.38 29.87
N ASN A 48 -9.15 -3.46 30.77
CA ASN A 48 -10.06 -2.76 31.66
C ASN A 48 -10.67 -1.48 31.06
N ASN A 49 -10.20 -1.03 29.91
CA ASN A 49 -10.75 0.13 29.22
C ASN A 49 -11.90 -0.28 28.28
N LYS A 50 -12.88 0.61 28.14
CA LYS A 50 -13.90 0.49 27.10
C LYS A 50 -13.33 1.02 25.80
N TYR A 51 -13.18 0.15 24.81
CA TYR A 51 -12.79 0.52 23.47
C TYR A 51 -14.02 0.61 22.58
N ALA A 52 -14.07 1.63 21.72
CA ALA A 52 -14.93 1.58 20.55
C ALA A 52 -14.36 0.53 19.59
N VAL A 53 -15.20 -0.30 18.99
CA VAL A 53 -14.78 -1.18 17.89
C VAL A 53 -14.50 -0.26 16.70
N CYS A 54 -13.23 -0.06 16.36
CA CYS A 54 -12.82 0.85 15.30
C CYS A 54 -13.33 0.34 13.94
N GLY A 55 -13.87 1.26 13.14
CA GLY A 55 -14.22 1.03 11.74
C GLY A 55 -12.97 0.87 10.86
N LEU A 56 -13.18 0.30 9.67
CA LEU A 56 -12.17 0.22 8.62
C LEU A 56 -11.72 1.64 8.24
N ARG A 57 -10.43 1.94 8.47
CA ARG A 57 -9.80 3.19 8.04
C ARG A 57 -8.86 2.90 6.88
N GLN A 58 -9.17 3.44 5.72
CA GLN A 58 -8.30 3.34 4.54
C GLN A 58 -7.32 4.53 4.54
N GLU A 59 -6.04 4.28 4.27
CA GLU A 59 -5.03 5.34 4.14
C GLU A 59 -5.20 6.06 2.79
N CYS A 60 -5.92 7.19 2.80
CA CYS A 60 -6.20 8.00 1.61
C CYS A 60 -4.96 8.66 0.98
N GLU A 61 -3.82 8.71 1.68
CA GLU A 61 -2.56 9.27 1.18
C GLU A 61 -1.92 8.37 0.10
N TYR A 62 -2.33 7.11 0.00
CA TYR A 62 -1.79 6.12 -0.93
C TYR A 62 -2.88 5.56 -1.86
N ARG A 63 -3.66 6.45 -2.48
CA ARG A 63 -4.64 6.05 -3.49
C ARG A 63 -3.96 5.37 -4.68
N ILE A 64 -4.47 4.19 -5.06
CA ILE A 64 -4.04 3.46 -6.27
C ILE A 64 -4.37 4.28 -7.52
N SER A 65 -5.59 4.84 -7.58
CA SER A 65 -6.04 5.74 -8.63
C SER A 65 -6.25 7.15 -8.06
N PRO A 66 -5.45 8.17 -8.47
CA PRO A 66 -5.57 9.53 -7.92
C PRO A 66 -6.92 10.20 -8.15
N GLY A 67 -7.65 9.77 -9.18
CA GLY A 67 -8.96 10.32 -9.56
C GLY A 67 -10.13 9.71 -8.80
N GLU A 68 -9.93 8.57 -8.12
CA GLU A 68 -11.00 7.88 -7.40
C GLU A 68 -11.17 8.40 -5.97
N PRO A 69 -12.40 8.37 -5.44
CA PRO A 69 -12.66 8.69 -4.04
C PRO A 69 -11.98 7.65 -3.14
N CYS A 70 -11.49 8.09 -1.98
CA CYS A 70 -10.82 7.22 -1.02
C CYS A 70 -11.77 6.81 0.11
N GLY A 71 -11.54 5.63 0.68
CA GLY A 71 -12.36 5.10 1.77
C GLY A 71 -13.50 4.23 1.27
N LEU A 72 -14.26 3.67 2.22
CA LEU A 72 -15.49 2.97 1.91
C LEU A 72 -16.50 3.96 1.33
N GLN A 73 -17.00 3.67 0.13
CA GLN A 73 -18.06 4.42 -0.52
C GLN A 73 -19.38 3.66 -0.39
N MET A 74 -20.49 4.36 -0.27
CA MET A 74 -21.80 3.73 -0.37
C MET A 74 -22.12 3.44 -1.84
N GLU A 75 -22.72 2.28 -2.14
CA GLU A 75 -23.12 1.93 -3.52
C GLU A 75 -24.12 2.92 -4.13
N GLU A 76 -24.85 3.66 -3.30
CA GLU A 76 -25.83 4.66 -3.68
C GLU A 76 -25.19 5.97 -4.18
N GLU A 77 -23.88 6.14 -3.97
CA GLU A 77 -23.16 7.34 -4.38
C GLU A 77 -22.95 7.40 -5.90
N SER A 78 -23.24 8.57 -6.46
CA SER A 78 -23.09 8.82 -7.89
C SER A 78 -21.66 8.62 -8.36
N GLY A 79 -21.45 7.74 -9.35
CA GLY A 79 -20.14 7.44 -9.92
C GLY A 79 -19.39 6.29 -9.26
N ILE A 80 -20.00 5.61 -8.29
CA ILE A 80 -19.48 4.38 -7.69
C ILE A 80 -20.10 3.18 -8.41
N ALA A 81 -19.27 2.21 -8.81
CA ALA A 81 -19.76 0.96 -9.37
C ALA A 81 -20.43 0.13 -8.27
N THR A 82 -21.61 -0.40 -8.55
CA THR A 82 -22.28 -1.35 -7.66
C THR A 82 -21.51 -2.66 -7.58
N TRP A 83 -21.76 -3.47 -6.54
CA TRP A 83 -21.14 -4.79 -6.42
C TRP A 83 -21.45 -5.69 -7.64
N THR A 84 -22.66 -5.58 -8.21
CA THR A 84 -23.05 -6.37 -9.38
C THR A 84 -22.25 -5.98 -10.62
N GLU A 85 -22.13 -4.67 -10.89
CA GLU A 85 -21.31 -4.16 -12.00
C GLU A 85 -19.83 -4.52 -11.83
N THR A 86 -19.35 -4.48 -10.59
CA THR A 86 -17.97 -4.87 -10.23
C THR A 86 -17.76 -6.36 -10.54
N LEU A 87 -18.68 -7.24 -10.12
CA LEU A 87 -18.61 -8.67 -10.43
C LEU A 87 -18.66 -8.96 -11.93
N ASP A 88 -19.46 -8.22 -12.69
CA ASP A 88 -19.52 -8.38 -14.15
C ASP A 88 -18.24 -7.90 -14.84
N SER A 89 -17.61 -6.84 -14.34
CA SER A 89 -16.29 -6.39 -14.79
C SER A 89 -15.21 -7.43 -14.48
N LEU A 90 -15.20 -8.01 -13.28
CA LEU A 90 -14.25 -9.05 -12.87
C LEU A 90 -14.29 -10.29 -13.78
N LYS A 91 -15.47 -10.67 -14.29
CA LYS A 91 -15.59 -11.79 -15.25
C LYS A 91 -14.91 -11.52 -16.60
N GLN A 92 -14.71 -10.27 -16.95
CA GLN A 92 -14.06 -9.87 -18.20
C GLN A 92 -12.54 -9.75 -18.06
N LEU A 93 -12.03 -9.73 -16.82
CA LEU A 93 -10.60 -9.66 -16.57
C LEU A 93 -9.96 -11.03 -16.86
N PRO A 94 -8.80 -11.05 -17.55
CA PRO A 94 -8.06 -12.29 -17.74
C PRO A 94 -7.55 -12.81 -16.40
N GLU A 95 -7.41 -14.13 -16.28
CA GLU A 95 -6.73 -14.72 -15.12
C GLU A 95 -5.28 -14.22 -15.07
N CYS A 96 -4.89 -13.67 -13.91
CA CYS A 96 -3.53 -13.22 -13.69
C CYS A 96 -2.59 -14.44 -13.61
N SER A 97 -1.60 -14.51 -14.49
CA SER A 97 -0.56 -15.55 -14.46
C SER A 97 0.57 -15.25 -13.46
N SER A 98 0.73 -13.99 -13.08
CA SER A 98 1.65 -13.51 -12.04
C SER A 98 1.06 -12.27 -11.34
N GLY A 99 1.58 -11.93 -10.16
CA GLY A 99 1.14 -10.78 -9.37
C GLY A 99 1.93 -9.49 -9.64
N ASP A 100 2.69 -9.44 -10.73
CA ASP A 100 3.49 -8.28 -11.08
C ASP A 100 2.61 -7.23 -11.79
N ALA A 101 2.72 -5.96 -11.37
CA ALA A 101 2.11 -4.86 -12.09
C ALA A 101 2.92 -4.56 -13.36
N ILE A 102 2.26 -4.47 -14.52
CA ILE A 102 2.87 -4.12 -15.82
C ILE A 102 3.20 -2.62 -15.84
#